data_AF-A0A7C4H3X8-F1
#
_entry.id   AF-A0A7C4H3X8-F1
#
_cell.length_a   1.000
_cell.length_b   1.000
_cell.length_c   1.000
_cell.angle_alpha   90.00
_cell.angle_beta   90.00
_cell.angle_gamma   90.00
#
_symmetry.space_group_name_H-M   'P 1'
#
loop_
_entity.id
_entity.type
_entity.pdbx_description
1 polymer ?
#
loop_
_entity_poly.entity_id
_entity_poly.type
_entity_poly.pdbx_seq_one_letter_code
_entity_poly.pdbx_strand_id
1 'polypeptide(L)'
;RTGQRNLHGYFYSITGIKAISKTIAEKLSEIDTAYREYYQEELRSYLKMLEKLYDTSKSLIYGGRKNVALFSPILQYVVKDLGLNVEYVVVAEHGAEPSENDLRTLLDMLQTGKIDVFILTDEEASHNEDLLKILDEKNSPYIVIPLSILSRNPETIQFSVTNSINLLHYQSTKNIEAGSQTILLIASIIVNIILLSLIIMFLVKVRRVGG
;
A
#
# COMPACT_ATOMS: atom_id res chain seq x y z
N ARG A 1 -11.04 15.65 -12.90
CA ARG A 1 -11.46 14.22 -12.95
C ARG A 1 -12.69 14.10 -13.85
N THR A 2 -12.60 13.39 -14.98
CA THR A 2 -13.57 13.48 -16.10
C THR A 2 -14.75 12.49 -16.01
N GLY A 3 -14.82 11.65 -14.97
CA GLY A 3 -15.86 10.61 -14.86
C GLY A 3 -15.78 9.51 -15.92
N GLN A 4 -14.75 9.53 -16.79
CA GLN A 4 -14.55 8.55 -17.84
C GLN A 4 -14.03 7.24 -17.28
N ARG A 5 -14.38 6.14 -17.96
CA ARG A 5 -13.90 4.80 -17.63
C ARG A 5 -12.38 4.73 -17.78
N ASN A 6 -11.68 4.22 -16.77
CA ASN A 6 -10.25 3.96 -16.86
C ASN A 6 -9.97 2.83 -17.87
N LEU A 7 -9.25 3.13 -18.94
CA LEU A 7 -8.88 2.16 -19.98
C LEU A 7 -7.51 1.52 -19.74
N HIS A 8 -6.77 1.96 -18.72
CA HIS A 8 -5.40 1.52 -18.45
C HIS A 8 -5.35 0.46 -17.35
N GLY A 9 -4.40 -0.46 -17.49
CA GLY A 9 -4.02 -1.40 -16.43
C GLY A 9 -5.05 -2.47 -16.07
N TYR A 10 -6.16 -2.59 -16.82
CA TYR A 10 -7.13 -3.65 -16.59
C TYR A 10 -6.49 -5.04 -16.69
N PHE A 11 -5.57 -5.22 -17.63
CA PHE A 11 -4.80 -6.45 -17.85
C PHE A 11 -3.75 -6.75 -16.77
N TYR A 12 -3.53 -5.85 -15.81
CA TYR A 12 -2.70 -6.11 -14.61
C TYR A 12 -3.49 -6.64 -13.42
N SER A 13 -4.83 -6.51 -13.45
CA SER A 13 -5.70 -6.99 -12.37
C SER A 13 -6.07 -8.45 -12.57
N ILE A 14 -6.20 -9.23 -11.49
CA ILE A 14 -6.60 -10.64 -11.62
C ILE A 14 -8.01 -10.75 -12.21
N THR A 15 -8.94 -9.86 -11.84
CA THR A 15 -10.27 -9.81 -12.43
C THR A 15 -10.20 -9.58 -13.94
N GLY A 16 -9.33 -8.66 -14.39
CA GLY A 16 -9.15 -8.38 -15.81
C GLY A 16 -8.47 -9.51 -16.57
N ILE A 17 -7.41 -10.11 -16.01
CA ILE A 17 -6.77 -11.29 -16.58
C ILE A 17 -7.79 -12.42 -16.75
N LYS A 18 -8.61 -12.72 -15.72
CA LYS A 18 -9.67 -13.73 -15.81
C LYS A 18 -10.66 -13.44 -16.96
N ALA A 19 -11.07 -12.18 -17.12
CA ALA A 19 -12.00 -11.80 -18.19
C ALA A 19 -11.37 -11.94 -19.58
N ILE A 20 -10.12 -11.51 -19.73
CA ILE A 20 -9.36 -11.63 -20.99
C ILE A 20 -9.17 -13.11 -21.34
N SER A 21 -8.72 -13.95 -20.41
CA SER A 21 -8.51 -15.38 -20.64
C SER A 21 -9.79 -16.11 -21.05
N LYS A 22 -10.92 -15.81 -20.39
CA LYS A 22 -12.22 -16.37 -20.77
C LYS A 22 -12.58 -16.01 -22.22
N THR A 23 -12.41 -14.74 -22.58
CA THR A 23 -12.70 -14.24 -23.93
C THR A 23 -11.82 -14.91 -24.98
N ILE A 24 -10.51 -15.05 -24.70
CA ILE A 24 -9.58 -15.70 -25.62
C ILE A 24 -9.95 -17.17 -25.83
N ALA A 25 -10.17 -17.93 -24.75
CA ALA A 25 -10.52 -19.34 -24.85
C ALA A 25 -11.86 -19.58 -25.56
N GLU A 26 -12.84 -18.70 -25.34
CA GLU A 26 -14.12 -18.71 -26.06
C GLU A 26 -13.90 -18.50 -27.57
N LYS A 27 -13.14 -17.47 -27.96
CA LYS A 27 -12.86 -17.19 -29.38
C LYS A 27 -12.01 -18.26 -30.05
N LEU A 28 -11.03 -18.83 -29.36
CA LEU A 28 -10.28 -19.97 -29.89
C LEU A 28 -11.18 -21.20 -30.09
N SER A 29 -12.12 -21.45 -29.17
CA SER A 29 -13.09 -22.55 -29.27
C SER A 29 -14.13 -22.40 -30.39
N GLU A 30 -14.38 -21.16 -30.83
CA GLU A 30 -15.22 -20.82 -31.98
C GLU A 30 -14.46 -21.01 -33.30
N ILE A 31 -13.21 -20.53 -33.37
CA ILE A 31 -12.38 -20.52 -34.59
C ILE A 31 -11.81 -21.91 -34.88
N ASP A 32 -11.31 -22.61 -33.86
CA ASP A 32 -10.71 -23.93 -33.97
C ASP A 32 -11.52 -24.94 -33.13
N THR A 33 -12.64 -25.36 -33.71
CA THR A 33 -13.60 -26.22 -33.02
C THR A 33 -13.05 -27.60 -32.69
N ALA A 34 -12.03 -28.08 -33.41
CA ALA A 34 -11.41 -29.38 -33.16
C ALA A 34 -10.63 -29.40 -31.84
N TYR A 35 -10.10 -28.25 -31.41
CA TYR A 35 -9.33 -28.09 -30.17
C TYR A 35 -10.13 -27.39 -29.05
N ARG A 36 -11.45 -27.29 -29.18
CA ARG A 36 -12.32 -26.65 -28.16
C ARG A 36 -12.10 -27.17 -26.75
N GLU A 37 -12.08 -28.49 -26.58
CA GLU A 37 -11.95 -29.11 -25.26
C GLU A 37 -10.61 -28.77 -24.61
N TYR A 38 -9.53 -28.78 -25.41
CA TYR A 38 -8.19 -28.36 -24.98
C TYR A 38 -8.19 -26.92 -24.44
N TYR A 39 -8.75 -25.94 -25.18
CA TYR A 39 -8.79 -24.55 -24.71
C TYR A 39 -9.62 -24.38 -23.42
N GLN A 40 -10.71 -25.12 -23.28
CA GLN A 40 -11.55 -25.08 -22.08
C GLN A 40 -10.88 -25.73 -20.87
N GLU A 41 -10.08 -26.78 -21.07
CA GLU A 41 -9.26 -27.40 -20.02
C GLU A 41 -8.14 -26.48 -19.55
N GLU A 42 -7.39 -25.89 -20.48
CA GLU A 42 -6.35 -24.91 -20.16
C GLU A 42 -6.93 -23.69 -19.42
N LEU A 43 -8.07 -23.17 -19.88
CA LEU A 43 -8.77 -22.09 -19.19
C LEU A 43 -9.15 -22.47 -17.75
N ARG A 44 -9.72 -23.67 -17.53
CA ARG A 44 -10.11 -24.12 -16.18
C ARG A 44 -8.90 -24.18 -15.25
N SER A 45 -7.80 -24.76 -15.72
CA SER A 45 -6.54 -24.84 -14.95
C SER A 45 -5.99 -23.46 -14.61
N TYR A 46 -5.96 -22.56 -15.59
CA TYR A 46 -5.45 -21.20 -15.40
C TYR A 46 -6.34 -20.38 -14.44
N LEU A 47 -7.67 -20.45 -14.58
CA LEU A 47 -8.59 -19.74 -13.68
C LEU A 47 -8.46 -20.21 -12.23
N LYS A 48 -8.20 -21.50 -11.99
CA LYS A 48 -7.97 -22.05 -10.65
C LYS A 48 -6.68 -21.50 -10.04
N MET A 49 -5.61 -21.37 -10.83
CA MET A 49 -4.36 -20.74 -10.39
C MET A 49 -4.59 -19.27 -10.02
N LEU A 50 -5.28 -18.51 -10.87
CA LEU A 50 -5.58 -17.09 -10.62
C LEU A 50 -6.45 -16.88 -9.39
N GLU A 51 -7.44 -17.75 -9.16
CA GLU A 51 -8.29 -17.69 -7.97
C GLU A 51 -7.48 -17.92 -6.69
N LYS A 52 -6.57 -18.91 -6.70
CA LYS A 52 -5.65 -19.12 -5.58
C LYS A 52 -4.77 -17.89 -5.31
N LEU A 53 -4.23 -17.27 -6.36
CA LEU A 53 -3.42 -16.05 -6.22
C LEU A 53 -4.23 -14.87 -5.69
N TYR A 54 -5.47 -14.70 -6.18
CA TYR A 54 -6.39 -13.66 -5.74
C TYR A 54 -6.72 -13.80 -4.26
N ASP A 55 -7.14 -14.99 -3.82
CA ASP A 55 -7.52 -15.27 -2.44
C ASP A 55 -6.32 -15.16 -1.49
N THR A 56 -5.15 -15.64 -1.92
CA THR A 56 -3.91 -15.50 -1.14
C THR A 56 -3.57 -14.02 -0.97
N SER A 57 -3.59 -13.24 -2.05
CA SER A 57 -3.25 -11.80 -1.98
C SER A 57 -4.26 -11.03 -1.12
N LYS A 58 -5.56 -11.34 -1.26
CA LYS A 58 -6.61 -10.66 -0.50
C LYS A 58 -6.57 -11.01 0.99
N SER A 59 -6.32 -12.27 1.34
CA SER A 59 -6.23 -12.69 2.75
C SER A 59 -5.02 -12.10 3.48
N LEU A 60 -3.99 -11.73 2.73
CA LEU A 60 -2.79 -11.10 3.25
C LEU A 60 -2.96 -9.59 3.53
N ILE A 61 -3.99 -8.89 3.05
CA ILE A 61 -4.17 -7.48 3.38
C ILE A 61 -4.64 -7.35 4.84
N TYR A 62 -3.70 -7.09 5.74
CA TYR A 62 -3.95 -6.87 7.16
C TYR A 62 -4.39 -5.43 7.47
N GLY A 63 -5.20 -5.26 8.52
CA GLY A 63 -5.53 -3.93 9.08
C GLY A 63 -6.75 -3.22 8.48
N GLY A 64 -7.60 -3.92 7.73
CA GLY A 64 -8.84 -3.37 7.18
C GLY A 64 -8.67 -2.64 5.85
N ARG A 65 -9.70 -1.90 5.41
CA ARG A 65 -9.65 -1.12 4.17
C ARG A 65 -8.69 0.06 4.36
N LYS A 66 -7.69 0.17 3.50
CA LYS A 66 -6.78 1.33 3.43
C LYS A 66 -7.22 2.29 2.33
N ASN A 67 -7.12 3.57 2.63
CA ASN A 67 -7.24 4.66 1.68
C ASN A 67 -5.89 4.88 1.00
N VAL A 68 -5.84 4.75 -0.32
CA VAL A 68 -4.62 4.87 -1.10
C VAL A 68 -4.70 6.03 -2.09
N ALA A 69 -3.56 6.64 -2.35
CA ALA A 69 -3.34 7.48 -3.53
C ALA A 69 -2.55 6.69 -4.57
N LEU A 70 -2.82 6.95 -5.85
CA LEU A 70 -2.03 6.44 -6.96
C LEU A 70 -1.39 7.59 -7.72
N PHE A 71 -0.19 7.41 -8.27
CA PHE A 71 0.39 8.41 -9.16
C PHE A 71 -0.43 8.52 -10.45
N SER A 72 -0.64 7.40 -11.16
CA SER A 72 -1.47 7.33 -12.36
C SER A 72 -2.57 6.25 -12.24
N PRO A 73 -3.51 6.15 -13.21
CA PRO A 73 -4.60 5.18 -13.11
C PRO A 73 -4.18 3.72 -13.40
N ILE A 74 -2.90 3.46 -13.71
CA ILE A 74 -2.41 2.15 -14.18
C ILE A 74 -2.59 1.01 -13.15
N LEU A 75 -2.45 1.29 -11.85
CA LEU A 75 -2.63 0.31 -10.78
C LEU A 75 -4.05 0.27 -10.22
N GLN A 76 -4.97 1.10 -10.73
CA GLN A 76 -6.29 1.31 -10.11
C GLN A 76 -7.12 0.03 -10.02
N TYR A 77 -7.10 -0.82 -11.05
CA TYR A 77 -7.82 -2.09 -11.01
C TYR A 77 -7.19 -3.08 -10.02
N VAL A 78 -5.85 -3.11 -9.93
CA VAL A 78 -5.12 -4.00 -9.00
C VAL A 78 -5.48 -3.68 -7.54
N VAL A 79 -5.45 -2.41 -7.16
CA VAL A 79 -5.76 -2.00 -5.78
C VAL A 79 -7.24 -2.19 -5.44
N LYS A 80 -8.14 -2.03 -6.43
CA LYS A 80 -9.57 -2.31 -6.26
C LYS A 80 -9.85 -3.80 -6.09
N ASP A 81 -9.16 -4.66 -6.83
CA ASP A 81 -9.23 -6.11 -6.68
C ASP A 81 -8.88 -6.55 -5.25
N LEU A 82 -7.95 -5.84 -4.61
CA LEU A 82 -7.55 -6.03 -3.20
C LEU A 82 -8.53 -5.42 -2.18
N GLY A 83 -9.56 -4.71 -2.62
CA GLY A 83 -10.52 -4.04 -1.74
C GLY A 83 -10.00 -2.75 -1.10
N LEU A 84 -8.93 -2.16 -1.65
CA LEU A 84 -8.41 -0.87 -1.22
C LEU A 84 -9.26 0.28 -1.78
N ASN A 85 -9.33 1.37 -1.04
CA ASN A 85 -10.11 2.54 -1.44
C ASN A 85 -9.22 3.58 -2.10
N VAL A 86 -9.46 3.90 -3.38
CA VAL A 86 -8.67 4.87 -4.13
C VAL A 86 -9.25 6.27 -3.93
N GLU A 87 -8.66 7.04 -3.03
CA GLU A 87 -9.09 8.40 -2.70
C GLU A 87 -8.55 9.42 -3.73
N TYR A 88 -7.27 9.30 -4.06
CA TYR A 88 -6.58 10.23 -4.95
C TYR A 88 -5.85 9.53 -6.10
N VAL A 89 -5.82 10.19 -7.25
CA VAL A 89 -5.00 9.80 -8.41
C VAL A 89 -4.39 11.09 -8.89
N VAL A 90 -3.06 11.20 -8.79
CA VAL A 90 -2.33 12.46 -8.99
C VAL A 90 -2.46 12.94 -10.43
N VAL A 91 -2.14 12.06 -11.37
CA VAL A 91 -2.22 12.31 -12.80
C VAL A 91 -3.35 11.46 -13.36
N ALA A 92 -4.38 12.13 -13.87
CA ALA A 92 -5.55 11.43 -14.40
C ALA A 92 -5.27 10.70 -15.73
N GLU A 93 -4.25 11.11 -16.47
CA GLU A 93 -3.81 10.51 -17.73
C GLU A 93 -2.41 9.90 -17.58
N HIS A 94 -2.19 8.75 -18.20
CA HIS A 94 -0.90 8.07 -18.13
C HIS A 94 0.16 8.88 -18.90
N GLY A 95 1.32 9.13 -18.28
CA GLY A 95 2.45 9.84 -18.89
C GLY A 95 2.40 11.37 -18.80
N ALA A 96 1.37 11.96 -18.19
CA ALA A 96 1.35 13.40 -17.91
C ALA A 96 2.12 13.73 -16.61
N GLU A 97 2.63 14.95 -16.53
CA GLU A 97 3.30 15.46 -15.32
C GLU A 97 2.27 15.91 -14.27
N PRO A 98 2.55 15.71 -12.98
CA PRO A 98 1.68 16.18 -11.91
C PRO A 98 1.77 17.70 -11.77
N SER A 99 0.64 18.38 -11.59
CA SER A 99 0.68 19.82 -11.30
C SER A 99 1.15 20.08 -9.86
N GLU A 100 1.68 21.28 -9.58
CA GLU A 100 2.03 21.68 -8.21
C GLU A 100 0.85 21.55 -7.24
N ASN A 101 -0.37 21.82 -7.72
CA ASN A 101 -1.57 21.69 -6.92
C ASN A 101 -1.90 20.23 -6.60
N ASP A 102 -1.67 19.30 -7.54
CA ASP A 102 -1.87 17.87 -7.31
C ASP A 102 -0.89 17.34 -6.27
N LEU A 103 0.38 17.75 -6.36
CA LEU A 103 1.40 17.38 -5.38
C LEU A 103 1.10 17.94 -3.99
N ARG A 104 0.71 19.22 -3.90
CA ARG A 104 0.29 19.83 -2.62
C ARG A 104 -0.90 19.09 -2.00
N THR A 105 -1.89 18.74 -2.83
CA THR A 105 -3.08 18.00 -2.38
C THR A 105 -2.69 16.60 -1.89
N LEU A 106 -1.85 15.88 -2.62
CA LEU A 106 -1.34 14.58 -2.21
C LEU A 106 -0.65 14.65 -0.85
N LEU A 107 0.27 15.60 -0.68
CA LEU A 107 1.04 15.76 0.55
C LEU A 107 0.14 16.11 1.74
N ASP A 108 -0.82 17.01 1.56
CA ASP A 108 -1.79 17.37 2.60
C ASP A 108 -2.65 16.16 3.01
N MET A 109 -3.13 15.37 2.04
CA MET A 109 -3.92 14.18 2.34
C MET A 109 -3.12 13.08 3.06
N LEU A 110 -1.82 12.95 2.77
CA LEU A 110 -0.92 12.05 3.50
C LEU A 110 -0.67 12.54 4.93
N GLN A 111 -0.42 13.84 5.11
CA GLN A 111 -0.16 14.43 6.42
C GLN A 111 -1.38 14.41 7.34
N THR A 112 -2.58 14.64 6.80
CA THR A 112 -3.84 14.60 7.54
C THR A 112 -4.34 13.18 7.82
N GLY A 113 -3.68 12.15 7.27
CA GLY A 113 -4.09 10.76 7.40
C GLY A 113 -5.35 10.40 6.58
N LYS A 114 -5.78 11.27 5.65
CA LYS A 114 -6.86 10.94 4.71
C LYS A 114 -6.45 9.81 3.76
N ILE A 115 -5.16 9.75 3.43
CA ILE A 115 -4.52 8.68 2.67
C ILE A 115 -3.51 7.98 3.57
N ASP A 116 -3.59 6.64 3.64
CA ASP A 116 -2.68 5.80 4.42
C ASP A 116 -1.35 5.57 3.71
N VAL A 117 -1.36 5.50 2.38
CA VAL A 117 -0.18 5.22 1.57
C VAL A 117 -0.34 5.72 0.13
N PHE A 118 0.75 6.25 -0.41
CA PHE A 118 0.88 6.61 -1.82
C PHE A 118 1.53 5.48 -2.61
N ILE A 119 0.99 5.10 -3.76
CA ILE A 119 1.50 3.99 -4.57
C ILE A 119 1.82 4.49 -5.98
N LEU A 120 3.02 4.16 -6.44
CA LEU A 120 3.50 4.49 -7.79
C LEU A 120 4.31 3.33 -8.36
N THR A 121 4.53 3.34 -9.67
CA THR A 121 5.41 2.39 -10.35
C THR A 121 6.88 2.81 -10.25
N ASP A 122 7.79 1.90 -10.53
CA ASP A 122 9.21 2.15 -10.68
C ASP A 122 9.53 3.15 -11.81
N GLU A 123 8.81 3.07 -12.93
CA GLU A 123 8.91 4.04 -14.01
C GLU A 123 8.43 5.44 -13.57
N GLU A 124 7.32 5.53 -12.85
CA GLU A 124 6.82 6.81 -12.33
C GLU A 124 7.80 7.39 -11.30
N ALA A 125 8.35 6.54 -10.43
CA ALA A 125 9.36 6.90 -9.44
C ALA A 125 10.63 7.47 -10.10
N SER A 126 11.16 6.82 -11.15
CA SER A 126 12.39 7.28 -11.81
C SER A 126 12.23 8.63 -12.50
N HIS A 127 11.02 9.00 -12.92
CA HIS A 127 10.75 10.31 -13.52
C HIS A 127 10.41 11.39 -12.49
N ASN A 128 10.24 11.04 -11.21
CA ASN A 128 9.76 11.95 -10.16
C ASN A 128 10.62 11.83 -8.88
N GLU A 129 11.95 11.75 -9.01
CA GLU A 129 12.86 11.58 -7.87
C GLU A 129 12.73 12.67 -6.81
N ASP A 130 12.48 13.92 -7.22
CA ASP A 130 12.32 15.04 -6.28
C ASP A 130 11.06 14.90 -5.42
N LEU A 131 9.98 14.30 -5.97
CA LEU A 131 8.80 13.97 -5.18
C LEU A 131 9.14 12.93 -4.11
N LEU A 132 9.95 11.92 -4.43
CA LEU A 132 10.36 10.90 -3.46
C LEU A 132 11.19 11.50 -2.32
N LYS A 133 12.13 12.39 -2.64
CA LYS A 133 12.90 13.13 -1.62
C LYS A 133 11.97 13.90 -0.68
N ILE A 134 10.96 14.60 -1.22
CA ILE A 134 9.99 15.34 -0.40
C ILE A 134 9.16 14.39 0.48
N LEU A 135 8.76 13.22 -0.04
CA LEU A 135 8.02 12.22 0.73
C LEU A 135 8.88 11.67 1.88
N ASP A 136 10.16 11.36 1.61
CA ASP A 136 11.12 10.90 2.61
C ASP A 136 11.35 11.97 3.69
N GLU A 137 11.62 13.22 3.30
CA GLU A 137 11.80 14.36 4.22
C GLU A 137 10.60 14.57 5.14
N LYS A 138 9.39 14.35 4.61
CA LYS A 138 8.13 14.50 5.35
C LYS A 138 7.70 13.21 6.06
N ASN A 139 8.50 12.14 6.01
CA ASN A 139 8.15 10.81 6.51
C ASN A 139 6.77 10.33 6.03
N SER A 140 6.42 10.67 4.79
CA SER A 140 5.13 10.32 4.19
C SER A 140 5.19 8.92 3.57
N PRO A 141 4.25 8.02 3.88
CA PRO A 141 4.31 6.63 3.44
C PRO A 141 4.04 6.47 1.94
N TYR A 142 4.97 5.82 1.24
CA TYR A 142 4.78 5.43 -0.16
C TYR A 142 5.33 4.04 -0.48
N ILE A 143 4.88 3.47 -1.60
CA ILE A 143 5.28 2.17 -2.12
C ILE A 143 5.57 2.29 -3.62
N VAL A 144 6.76 1.85 -4.03
CA VAL A 144 7.14 1.70 -5.43
C VAL A 144 6.91 0.25 -5.89
N ILE A 145 6.10 0.07 -6.92
CA ILE A 145 5.81 -1.23 -7.53
C ILE A 145 6.69 -1.42 -8.77
N PRO A 146 7.51 -2.49 -8.85
CA PRO A 146 8.44 -2.71 -9.97
C PRO A 146 7.70 -3.24 -11.21
N LEU A 147 6.82 -2.41 -11.78
CA LEU A 147 5.94 -2.80 -12.89
C LEU A 147 6.74 -3.12 -14.16
N SER A 148 7.91 -2.50 -14.37
CA SER A 148 8.78 -2.79 -15.51
C SER A 148 9.16 -4.28 -15.60
N ILE A 149 9.39 -4.92 -14.44
CA ILE A 149 9.75 -6.35 -14.36
C ILE A 149 8.49 -7.21 -14.27
N LEU A 150 7.50 -6.81 -13.47
CA LEU A 150 6.31 -7.62 -13.20
C LEU A 150 5.32 -7.68 -14.37
N SER A 151 5.39 -6.72 -15.30
CA SER A 151 4.54 -6.70 -16.51
C SER A 151 4.64 -7.99 -17.36
N ARG A 152 5.75 -8.74 -17.23
CA ARG A 152 5.94 -10.04 -17.91
C ARG A 152 5.11 -11.17 -17.31
N ASN A 153 4.74 -11.06 -16.03
CA ASN A 153 3.94 -12.04 -15.30
C ASN A 153 2.86 -11.27 -14.51
N PRO A 154 1.88 -10.67 -15.20
CA PRO A 154 0.99 -9.67 -14.61
C PRO A 154 0.15 -10.21 -13.44
N GLU A 155 -0.09 -11.52 -13.38
CA GLU A 155 -0.75 -12.19 -12.25
C GLU A 155 0.00 -12.07 -10.91
N THR A 156 1.29 -11.72 -10.94
CA THR A 156 2.13 -11.54 -9.74
C THR A 156 2.05 -10.12 -9.16
N ILE A 157 1.53 -9.15 -9.92
CA ILE A 157 1.49 -7.74 -9.53
C ILE A 157 0.65 -7.55 -8.26
N GLN A 158 -0.51 -8.19 -8.18
CA GLN A 158 -1.38 -8.10 -7.01
C GLN A 158 -0.69 -8.61 -5.73
N PHE A 159 0.09 -9.68 -5.82
CA PHE A 159 0.88 -10.20 -4.71
C PHE A 159 2.00 -9.23 -4.30
N SER A 160 2.69 -8.62 -5.27
CA SER A 160 3.72 -7.61 -5.00
C SER A 160 3.14 -6.40 -4.25
N VAL A 161 2.00 -5.85 -4.71
CA VAL A 161 1.31 -4.74 -4.03
C VAL A 161 0.95 -5.11 -2.60
N THR A 162 0.37 -6.30 -2.42
CA THR A 162 -0.03 -6.82 -1.10
C THR A 162 1.16 -6.93 -0.15
N ASN A 163 2.26 -7.55 -0.61
CA ASN A 163 3.45 -7.73 0.19
C ASN A 163 4.08 -6.39 0.60
N SER A 164 4.13 -5.43 -0.32
CA SER A 164 4.63 -4.09 -0.04
C SER A 164 3.79 -3.36 1.01
N ILE A 165 2.46 -3.46 0.95
CA ILE A 165 1.55 -2.89 1.95
C ILE A 165 1.79 -3.53 3.32
N ASN A 166 1.96 -4.84 3.38
CA ASN A 166 2.21 -5.55 4.63
C ASN A 166 3.57 -5.22 5.23
N LEU A 167 4.61 -5.11 4.40
CA LEU A 167 5.94 -4.72 4.86
C LEU A 167 5.91 -3.31 5.46
N LEU A 168 5.24 -2.37 4.79
CA LEU A 168 5.03 -1.01 5.29
C LEU A 168 4.28 -1.03 6.64
N HIS A 169 3.20 -1.82 6.74
CA HIS A 169 2.45 -1.96 7.99
C HIS A 169 3.33 -2.52 9.12
N TYR A 170 4.09 -3.57 8.86
CA TYR A 170 5.01 -4.17 9.84
C TYR A 170 6.10 -3.20 10.31
N GLN A 171 6.67 -2.40 9.40
CA GLN A 171 7.63 -1.37 9.77
C GLN A 171 6.99 -0.29 10.65
N SER A 172 5.77 0.13 10.30
CA SER A 172 4.99 1.10 11.08
C SER A 172 4.69 0.58 12.50
N THR A 173 4.22 -0.66 12.65
CA THR A 173 3.92 -1.23 13.97
C THR A 173 5.17 -1.41 14.83
N LYS A 174 6.28 -1.87 14.26
CA LYS A 174 7.56 -1.99 14.97
C LYS A 174 8.06 -0.64 15.50
N ASN A 175 7.92 0.43 14.71
CA ASN A 175 8.32 1.77 15.13
C ASN A 175 7.43 2.29 16.29
N ILE A 176 6.13 1.98 16.25
CA ILE A 176 5.20 2.32 17.33
C ILE A 176 5.55 1.58 18.62
N GLU A 177 5.84 0.28 18.55
CA GLU A 177 6.24 -0.51 19.73
C GLU A 177 7.54 0.01 20.35
N ALA A 178 8.55 0.31 19.53
CA ALA A 178 9.80 0.90 19.99
C ALA A 178 9.59 2.27 20.66
N GLY A 179 8.74 3.12 20.08
CA GLY A 179 8.35 4.41 20.67
C GLY A 179 7.57 4.26 21.98
N SER A 180 6.68 3.27 22.08
CA SER A 180 5.95 2.99 23.32
C SER A 180 6.88 2.55 24.44
N GLN A 181 7.89 1.72 24.14
CA GLN A 181 8.87 1.29 25.13
C GLN A 181 9.74 2.45 25.63
N THR A 182 10.16 3.36 24.75
CA THR A 182 10.92 4.54 25.18
C THR A 182 10.08 5.49 26.03
N ILE A 183 8.79 5.69 25.71
CA ILE A 183 7.86 6.47 26.54
C ILE A 183 7.68 5.83 27.92
N LEU A 184 7.52 4.51 27.99
CA LEU A 184 7.41 3.77 29.27
C LEU A 184 8.68 3.91 30.12
N LEU A 185 9.86 3.83 29.50
CA LEU A 185 11.14 4.03 30.20
C LEU A 185 11.27 5.46 30.72
N ILE A 186 10.93 6.46 29.92
CA ILE A 186 10.95 7.88 30.35
C ILE A 186 9.97 8.10 31.51
N ALA A 187 8.75 7.57 31.42
CA ALA A 187 7.77 7.66 32.50
C ALA A 187 8.28 7.00 33.80
N SER A 188 8.93 5.85 33.69
CA SER A 188 9.55 5.15 34.84
C SER A 188 10.66 5.99 35.51
N ILE A 189 11.52 6.63 34.72
CA ILE A 189 12.57 7.52 35.23
C ILE A 189 11.97 8.71 35.99
N ILE A 190 10.93 9.35 35.43
CA ILE A 190 10.27 10.50 36.07
C ILE A 190 9.67 10.10 37.42
N VAL A 191 8.97 8.96 37.48
CA VAL A 191 8.37 8.45 38.73
C VAL A 191 9.45 8.22 39.80
N ASN A 192 10.59 7.63 39.42
CA ASN A 192 11.69 7.38 40.34
C ASN A 192 12.34 8.66 40.87
N ILE A 193 12.49 9.70 40.03
CA ILE A 193 13.02 11.00 40.45
C ILE A 193 12.08 11.66 41.46
N ILE A 194 10.76 11.62 41.20
CA ILE A 194 9.76 12.16 42.13
C ILE A 194 9.83 11.42 43.47
N LEU A 195 9.89 10.10 43.47
CA LEU A 195 9.99 9.29 44.69
C LEU A 195 11.25 9.62 45.48
N LEU A 196 12.40 9.73 44.82
CA LEU A 196 13.67 10.12 45.45
C LEU A 196 13.57 11.51 46.08
N SER A 197 12.94 12.47 45.39
CA SER A 197 12.74 13.82 45.92
C SER A 197 11.90 13.82 47.20
N LEU A 198 10.84 13.00 47.26
CA LEU A 198 9.99 12.84 48.43
C LEU A 198 10.74 12.21 49.60
N ILE A 199 11.57 11.20 49.35
CA ILE A 199 12.42 10.57 50.37
C ILE A 199 13.41 11.58 50.94
N ILE A 200 14.08 12.36 50.09
CA ILE A 200 15.01 13.41 50.54
C ILE A 200 14.26 14.45 51.37
N MET A 201 13.08 14.89 50.92
CA MET A 201 12.27 15.87 51.65
C MET A 201 11.83 15.34 53.02
N PHE A 202 11.45 14.06 53.10
CA PHE A 202 11.11 13.39 54.35
C PHE A 202 12.31 13.30 55.30
N LEU A 203 13.48 12.89 54.80
CA LEU A 203 14.71 12.84 55.58
C LEU A 203 15.11 14.21 56.12
N VAL A 204 15.02 15.27 55.31
CA VAL A 204 15.28 16.66 55.75
C VAL A 204 14.28 17.10 56.81
N LYS A 205 12.99 16.77 56.64
CA LYS A 205 11.92 17.12 57.60
C LYS A 205 12.14 16.43 58.95
N VAL A 206 12.44 15.13 58.97
CA VAL A 206 12.72 14.38 60.21
C VAL A 206 13.94 14.95 60.92
N ARG A 207 15.01 15.29 60.18
CA ARG A 207 16.23 15.87 60.75
C ARG A 207 16.03 17.27 61.35
N ARG A 208 15.08 18.06 60.83
CA ARG A 208 14.71 19.38 61.38
C ARG A 208 13.82 19.33 62.63
N VAL A 209 13.06 18.24 62.83
CA VAL A 209 12.13 18.09 63.96
C VAL A 209 12.77 17.37 65.15
N GLY A 210 13.81 16.57 64.91
CA GLY A 210 14.55 15.84 65.96
C GLY A 210 15.85 16.48 66.42
N GLY A 211 16.08 17.77 66.15
CA GLY A 211 17.26 18.54 66.56
C GLY A 211 16.88 19.78 67.34
#